data_AF-A0A6B3QVW4-F1
#
_entry.id   AF-A0A6B3QVW4-F1
#
_cell.length_a   1.000
_cell.length_b   1.000
_cell.length_c   1.000
_cell.angle_alpha   90.00
_cell.angle_beta   90.00
_cell.angle_gamma   90.00
#
_symmetry.space_group_name_H-M   'P 1'
#
loop_
_entity.id
_entity.type
_entity.pdbx_description
1 polymer ?
#
loop_
_entity_poly.entity_id
_entity_poly.type
_entity_poly.pdbx_seq_one_letter_code
_entity_poly.pdbx_strand_id
1 'polypeptide(L)'
;MQATAYTYDPESRSGQVLLDDGTPVPFDAAAFDAGGLRLLRPGQRVRIETEETEAGAGTDSGTDTSAGPGAGAGRRITLVTLQTF
;
A
#
# COMPACT_ATOMS: atom_id res chain seq x y z
N MET A 1 12.07 1.91 0.72
CA MET A 1 11.74 2.51 2.04
C MET A 1 11.36 1.41 3.02
N GLN A 2 11.31 1.68 4.32
CA GLN A 2 10.89 0.72 5.35
C GLN A 2 9.50 1.08 5.87
N ALA A 3 8.75 0.04 6.24
CA ALA A 3 7.41 0.18 6.82
C ALA A 3 7.10 -1.00 7.75
N THR A 4 6.00 -0.88 8.49
CA THR A 4 5.48 -1.92 9.39
C THR A 4 4.06 -2.25 8.98
N ALA A 5 3.73 -3.54 8.81
CA ALA A 5 2.36 -3.96 8.56
C ALA A 5 1.44 -3.53 9.71
N TYR A 6 0.38 -2.79 9.40
CA TYR A 6 -0.58 -2.30 10.39
C TYR A 6 -1.87 -3.10 10.35
N THR A 7 -2.44 -3.25 9.15
CA THR A 7 -3.59 -4.11 8.90
C THR A 7 -3.29 -5.05 7.75
N TYR A 8 -3.87 -6.24 7.79
CA TYR A 8 -3.83 -7.21 6.71
C TYR A 8 -5.11 -8.05 6.73
N ASP A 9 -5.81 -8.06 5.61
CA ASP A 9 -6.93 -8.96 5.36
C ASP A 9 -6.47 -10.10 4.43
N PRO A 10 -6.45 -11.36 4.91
CA PRO A 10 -6.04 -12.50 4.10
C PRO A 10 -7.03 -12.86 2.98
N GLU A 11 -8.30 -12.44 3.05
CA GLU A 11 -9.28 -12.75 2.00
C GLU A 11 -9.04 -11.88 0.76
N SER A 12 -8.88 -10.56 0.96
CA SER A 12 -8.59 -9.61 -0.12
C SER A 12 -7.10 -9.41 -0.41
N ARG A 13 -6.20 -9.93 0.43
CA ARG A 13 -4.74 -9.66 0.40
C ARG A 13 -4.40 -8.18 0.40
N SER A 14 -5.24 -7.37 1.04
CA SER A 14 -5.07 -5.92 1.12
C SER A 14 -4.84 -5.48 2.56
N GLY A 15 -4.42 -4.24 2.75
CA GLY A 15 -4.19 -3.71 4.08
C GLY A 15 -3.49 -2.37 4.06
N GLN A 16 -2.85 -2.05 5.18
CA GLN A 16 -2.10 -0.82 5.36
C GLN A 16 -0.77 -1.12 6.03
N VAL A 17 0.25 -0.39 5.61
CA VAL A 17 1.54 -0.32 6.32
C VAL A 17 1.70 1.07 6.92
N LEU A 18 2.42 1.16 8.02
CA LEU A 18 2.88 2.41 8.59
C LEU A 18 4.32 2.65 8.16
N LEU A 19 4.58 3.78 7.53
CA LEU A 19 5.93 4.26 7.34
C LEU A 19 6.59 4.53 8.69
N ASP A 20 7.92 4.69 8.71
CA ASP A 20 8.65 4.97 9.95
C ASP A 20 8.26 6.32 10.60
N ASP A 21 7.64 7.24 9.85
CA ASP A 21 7.07 8.50 10.37
C ASP A 21 5.65 8.34 10.95
N GLY A 22 5.08 7.14 10.88
CA GLY A 22 3.73 6.83 11.34
C GLY A 22 2.63 7.07 10.29
N THR A 23 2.97 7.47 9.07
CA THR A 23 1.99 7.67 8.00
C THR A 23 1.41 6.33 7.53
N PRO A 24 0.07 6.16 7.54
CA PRO A 24 -0.56 4.97 6.96
C PRO A 24 -0.55 5.03 5.44
N VAL A 25 -0.14 3.94 4.81
CA VAL A 25 -0.14 3.76 3.35
C VAL A 25 -0.89 2.48 3.00
N PRO A 26 -2.01 2.57 2.26
CA PRO A 26 -2.75 1.40 1.82
C PRO A 26 -2.00 0.64 0.72
N PHE A 27 -2.20 -0.67 0.68
CA PHE A 27 -1.77 -1.53 -0.42
C PHE A 27 -2.92 -2.47 -0.82
N ASP A 28 -2.95 -2.82 -2.09
CA ASP A 28 -3.92 -3.76 -2.66
C ASP A 28 -3.30 -5.15 -2.89
N ALA A 29 -4.12 -6.08 -3.41
CA ALA A 29 -3.66 -7.44 -3.71
C ALA A 29 -2.52 -7.46 -4.74
N ALA A 30 -2.53 -6.55 -5.72
CA ALA A 30 -1.51 -6.50 -6.76
C ALA A 30 -0.14 -6.10 -6.18
N ALA A 31 -0.13 -5.09 -5.31
CA ALA A 31 1.04 -4.67 -4.53
C ALA A 31 1.60 -5.79 -3.63
N PHE A 32 0.71 -6.59 -3.04
CA PHE A 32 1.07 -7.73 -2.19
C PHE A 32 1.65 -8.89 -3.00
N ASP A 33 0.97 -9.28 -4.08
CA ASP A 33 1.34 -10.43 -4.91
C ASP A 33 2.64 -10.16 -5.69
N ALA A 34 2.89 -8.92 -6.13
CA ALA A 34 4.15 -8.49 -6.74
C ALA A 34 5.36 -8.68 -5.79
N GLY A 35 5.10 -8.67 -4.49
CA GLY A 35 6.10 -8.87 -3.43
C GLY A 35 6.57 -10.31 -3.21
N GLY A 36 5.88 -11.30 -3.79
CA GLY A 36 6.14 -12.71 -3.53
C GLY A 36 5.81 -13.17 -2.09
N LEU A 37 5.05 -12.36 -1.34
CA LEU A 37 4.59 -12.69 0.01
C LEU A 37 3.49 -13.76 -0.04
N ARG A 38 3.49 -14.66 0.95
CA ARG A 38 2.37 -15.61 1.16
C ARG A 38 1.36 -15.10 2.19
N LEU A 39 1.87 -14.50 3.25
CA LEU A 39 1.10 -13.93 4.36
C LEU A 39 1.86 -12.73 4.93
N LEU A 40 1.14 -11.80 5.53
CA LEU A 40 1.69 -10.68 6.28
C LEU A 40 1.12 -10.69 7.69
N ARG A 41 1.98 -10.53 8.69
CA ARG A 41 1.52 -10.37 10.08
C ARG A 41 1.48 -8.89 10.44
N PRO A 42 0.40 -8.38 11.05
CA PRO A 42 0.45 -7.06 11.70
C PRO A 42 1.65 -6.99 12.66
N GLY A 43 2.40 -5.89 12.60
CA GLY A 43 3.67 -5.69 13.30
C GLY A 43 4.92 -6.18 12.54
N GLN A 44 4.76 -6.86 11.40
CA GLN A 44 5.89 -7.33 10.59
C GLN A 44 6.59 -6.17 9.88
N ARG A 45 7.92 -6.13 9.97
CA ARG A 45 8.76 -5.20 9.21
C ARG A 45 8.82 -5.63 7.74
N VAL A 46 8.60 -4.67 6.85
CA VAL A 46 8.65 -4.87 5.40
C VAL A 46 9.39 -3.73 4.74
N ARG A 47 10.05 -4.03 3.63
CA ARG A 47 10.52 -2.99 2.72
C ARG A 47 9.36 -2.66 1.79
N ILE A 48 9.21 -1.40 1.41
CA ILE A 48 8.28 -1.00 0.37
C ILE A 48 9.02 -0.21 -0.71
N GLU A 49 8.54 -0.34 -1.93
CA GLU A 49 8.91 0.51 -3.05
C GLU A 49 7.72 1.38 -3.37
N THR A 50 7.93 2.69 -3.53
CA THR A 50 6.86 3.60 -3.93
C THR A 50 7.03 3.91 -5.40
N GLU A 51 5.98 3.67 -6.17
CA GLU A 51 5.83 4.30 -7.48
C GLU A 51 5.24 5.69 -7.22
N GLU A 52 6.00 6.73 -7.55
CA GLU A 52 5.45 8.07 -7.61
C GLU A 52 4.50 8.10 -8.81
N THR A 53 3.21 7.89 -8.55
CA THR A 53 2.20 8.32 -9.51
C THR A 53 2.18 9.84 -9.41
N GLU A 54 2.86 10.52 -10.34
CA GLU A 54 2.73 11.96 -10.50
C GLU A 54 1.23 12.28 -10.57
N ALA A 55 0.66 12.75 -9.46
CA ALA A 55 -0.70 13.26 -9.43
C ALA A 55 -0.65 14.57 -10.21
N GLY A 56 -1.01 14.48 -11.49
CA GLY A 56 -0.92 15.55 -12.47
C GLY A 56 -1.45 16.88 -11.95
N ALA A 57 -0.69 17.94 -12.21
CA ALA A 57 -1.19 19.30 -12.19
C ALA A 57 -2.31 19.48 -13.24
N GLY A 58 -3.52 19.87 -12.79
CA GLY A 58 -4.69 20.27 -13.62
C GLY A 58 -5.37 19.09 -14.33
N THR A 59 -6.69 18.96 -14.46
CA THR A 59 -7.76 19.93 -14.75
C THR A 59 -9.11 19.25 -14.44
N ASP A 60 -9.99 20.02 -13.82
CA ASP A 60 -11.45 19.90 -13.74
C ASP A 60 -12.16 19.11 -14.85
N SER A 61 -12.85 18.03 -14.46
CA SER A 61 -14.20 17.72 -14.94
C SER A 61 -14.78 16.58 -14.10
N GLY A 62 -15.99 16.78 -13.59
CA GLY A 62 -16.67 15.82 -12.73
C GLY A 62 -17.03 14.53 -13.44
N THR A 63 -16.72 13.41 -12.79
CA THR A 63 -17.48 12.17 -12.94
C THR A 63 -17.61 11.56 -11.56
N ASP A 64 -18.85 11.64 -11.07
CA ASP A 64 -19.32 10.97 -9.88
C ASP A 64 -19.24 9.45 -10.10
N THR A 65 -18.43 8.76 -9.31
CA THR A 65 -18.46 7.31 -9.21
C THR A 65 -18.17 6.97 -7.75
N SER A 66 -19.23 6.58 -7.05
CA SER A 66 -19.22 6.14 -5.67
C SER A 66 -18.37 4.86 -5.53
N ALA A 67 -17.08 5.04 -5.31
CA ALA A 67 -16.19 4.03 -4.74
C ALA A 67 -16.09 4.27 -3.23
N GLY A 68 -16.21 3.20 -2.43
CA GLY A 68 -16.25 3.25 -0.97
C GLY A 68 -15.05 3.97 -0.32
N PRO A 69 -15.13 4.30 0.97
CA PRO A 69 -14.17 5.20 1.62
C PRO A 69 -12.81 4.51 1.75
N GLY A 70 -11.94 4.82 0.79
CA GLY A 70 -10.53 4.44 0.78
C GLY A 70 -9.71 5.52 0.10
N ALA A 71 -10.00 6.80 0.42
CA ALA A 71 -9.25 7.95 -0.05
C ALA A 71 -7.86 8.00 0.63
N GLY A 72 -6.98 7.07 0.25
CA GLY A 72 -5.53 7.26 0.36
C GLY A 72 -5.07 7.87 -0.95
N ALA A 73 -4.62 9.12 -0.93
CA ALA A 73 -4.03 9.77 -2.09
C ALA A 73 -2.79 9.00 -2.58
N GLY A 74 -3.02 8.07 -3.51
CA GLY A 74 -2.25 7.81 -4.71
C GLY A 74 -0.78 7.42 -4.62
N ARG A 75 -0.26 6.89 -3.51
CA ARG A 75 1.05 6.22 -3.53
C ARG A 75 0.84 4.73 -3.79
N ARG A 76 1.07 4.29 -5.03
CA ARG A 76 1.19 2.86 -5.32
C ARG A 76 2.47 2.35 -4.67
N ILE A 77 2.35 1.34 -3.84
CA ILE A 77 3.49 0.72 -3.18
C ILE A 77 3.56 -0.75 -3.52
N THR A 78 4.77 -1.31 -3.59
CA THR A 78 5.00 -2.75 -3.68
C THR A 78 5.61 -3.23 -2.38
N LEU A 79 5.07 -4.31 -1.81
CA LEU A 79 5.59 -4.90 -0.58
C LEU A 79 6.79 -5.80 -0.91
N VAL A 80 7.99 -5.42 -0.51
CA VAL A 80 9.20 -6.21 -0.74
C VAL A 80 9.57 -6.94 0.54
N THR A 81 9.72 -8.26 0.46
CA THR A 81 10.15 -9.04 1.63
C THR A 81 11.58 -8.70 2.01
N LEU A 82 11.82 -8.49 3.30
CA LEU A 82 13.15 -8.60 3.86
C LEU A 82 13.45 -10.09 3.96
N GLN A 83 14.03 -10.69 2.92
CA GLN A 83 14.72 -11.96 3.11
C GLN A 83 15.90 -11.67 4.04
N THR A 84 15.76 -12.08 5.29
CA THR A 84 16.90 -12.21 6.20
C THR A 84 17.83 -13.26 5.57
N PHE A 85 19.08 -12.87 5.30
CA PHE A 85 20.13 -13.79 4.87
C PHE A 85 20.44 -14.83 5.96
#